data_AF-A0A841WII1-F1
#
_entry.id   AF-A0A841WII1-F1
#
_cell.length_a   1.000
_cell.length_b   1.000
_cell.length_c   1.000
_cell.angle_alpha   90.00
_cell.angle_beta   90.00
_cell.angle_gamma   90.00
#
_symmetry.space_group_name_H-M   'P 1'
#
loop_
_entity.id
_entity.type
_entity.pdbx_description
1 polymer ?
#
loop_
_entity_poly.entity_id
_entity_poly.type
_entity_poly.pdbx_seq_one_letter_code
_entity_poly.pdbx_strand_id
1 'polypeptide(L)'
;MNHKEWYQQRYGRLSKELSLSANKAEEYQKISDHNRAKKQSLEDAARVIFREHNISYQENTNSWLCTVEGCKYYYFPKSGKWRPQGKTKIYYSRGAADFLGKVWRFHNSN
;
A
#
# COMPACT_ATOMS: atom_id res chain seq x y z
N MET A 1 7.62 -55.74 -2.28
CA MET A 1 6.99 -54.40 -2.26
C MET A 1 5.48 -54.59 -2.34
N ASN A 2 4.77 -54.29 -1.26
CA ASN A 2 3.33 -54.54 -1.11
C ASN A 2 2.51 -53.42 -1.78
N HIS A 3 1.34 -53.73 -2.34
CA HIS A 3 0.42 -52.78 -2.97
C HIS A 3 0.09 -51.58 -2.07
N LYS A 4 0.00 -51.79 -0.74
CA LYS A 4 -0.18 -50.70 0.25
C LYS A 4 1.00 -49.74 0.32
N GLU A 5 2.23 -50.25 0.25
CA GLU A 5 3.46 -49.43 0.29
C GLU A 5 3.56 -48.58 -0.97
N TRP A 6 3.29 -49.15 -2.14
CA TRP A 6 3.26 -48.41 -3.42
C TRP A 6 2.19 -47.30 -3.42
N TYR A 7 1.00 -47.59 -2.90
CA TYR A 7 -0.09 -46.62 -2.80
C TYR A 7 0.25 -45.46 -1.84
N GLN A 8 0.79 -45.76 -0.64
CA GLN A 8 1.22 -44.73 0.31
C GLN A 8 2.36 -43.87 -0.23
N GLN A 9 3.34 -44.46 -0.92
CA GLN A 9 4.46 -43.71 -1.50
C GLN A 9 3.99 -42.74 -2.60
N ARG A 10 3.06 -43.19 -3.45
CA ARG A 10 2.56 -42.39 -4.58
C ARG A 10 1.57 -41.32 -4.14
N TYR A 11 0.57 -41.67 -3.36
CA TYR A 11 -0.50 -40.75 -2.98
C TYR A 11 -0.23 -39.96 -1.69
N GLY A 12 0.61 -40.47 -0.79
CA GLY A 12 1.04 -39.72 0.41
C GLY A 12 1.96 -38.55 0.07
N ARG A 13 2.75 -38.67 -1.00
CA ARG A 13 3.55 -37.55 -1.53
C ARG A 13 2.67 -36.48 -2.18
N LEU A 14 1.70 -36.90 -3.01
CA LEU A 14 0.75 -36.00 -3.66
C LEU A 14 -0.13 -35.25 -2.66
N SER A 15 -0.64 -35.93 -1.62
CA SER A 15 -1.43 -35.27 -0.57
C SER A 15 -0.59 -34.26 0.21
N LYS A 16 0.66 -34.58 0.54
CA LYS A 16 1.58 -33.65 1.19
C LYS A 16 1.92 -32.45 0.31
N GLU A 17 2.15 -32.64 -0.99
CA GLU A 17 2.41 -31.55 -1.94
C GLU A 17 1.19 -30.63 -2.12
N LEU A 18 -0.02 -31.20 -2.19
CA LEU A 18 -1.27 -30.44 -2.23
C LEU A 18 -1.50 -29.63 -0.95
N SER A 19 -1.29 -30.22 0.22
CA SER A 19 -1.39 -29.51 1.50
C SER A 19 -0.36 -28.39 1.63
N LEU A 20 0.89 -28.61 1.20
CA LEU A 20 1.92 -27.55 1.17
C LEU A 20 1.55 -26.41 0.20
N SER A 21 0.96 -26.74 -0.95
CA SER A 21 0.46 -25.74 -1.90
C SER A 21 -0.69 -24.93 -1.32
N ALA A 22 -1.66 -25.59 -0.67
CA ALA A 22 -2.78 -24.93 0.00
C ALA A 22 -2.31 -24.02 1.13
N ASN A 23 -1.38 -24.47 1.98
CA ASN A 23 -0.81 -23.65 3.05
C ASN A 23 -0.08 -22.41 2.51
N LYS A 24 0.67 -22.55 1.41
CA LYS A 24 1.29 -21.41 0.74
C LYS A 24 0.24 -20.44 0.21
N ALA A 25 -0.82 -20.93 -0.43
CA ALA A 25 -1.91 -20.10 -0.92
C ALA A 25 -2.61 -19.33 0.21
N GLU A 26 -2.87 -19.97 1.35
CA GLU A 26 -3.40 -19.30 2.54
C GLU A 26 -2.46 -18.22 3.10
N GLU A 27 -1.15 -18.48 3.12
CA GLU A 27 -0.16 -17.50 3.57
C GLU A 27 -0.11 -16.27 2.64
N TYR A 28 -0.12 -16.49 1.33
CA TYR A 28 -0.22 -15.41 0.34
C TYR A 28 -1.49 -14.59 0.51
N GLN A 29 -2.63 -15.25 0.76
CA GLN A 29 -3.90 -14.57 1.00
C GLN A 29 -3.83 -13.69 2.26
N LYS A 30 -3.30 -14.21 3.36
CA LYS A 30 -3.09 -13.44 4.62
C LYS A 30 -2.20 -12.22 4.40
N ILE A 31 -1.10 -12.36 3.67
CA ILE A 31 -0.20 -11.24 3.34
C ILE A 31 -0.93 -10.21 2.46
N SER A 32 -1.70 -10.65 1.48
CA SER A 32 -2.49 -9.79 0.60
C SER A 32 -3.51 -8.97 1.39
N ASP A 33 -4.27 -9.63 2.27
CA ASP A 33 -5.29 -8.98 3.10
C ASP A 33 -4.68 -8.00 4.10
N HIS A 34 -3.56 -8.38 4.74
CA HIS A 34 -2.81 -7.48 5.60
C HIS A 34 -2.35 -6.22 4.87
N ASN A 35 -1.78 -6.38 3.67
CA ASN A 35 -1.34 -5.25 2.85
C ASN A 35 -2.50 -4.37 2.38
N ARG A 36 -3.65 -4.97 2.06
CA ARG A 36 -4.87 -4.23 1.70
C ARG A 36 -5.38 -3.40 2.88
N ALA A 37 -5.50 -4.01 4.06
CA ALA A 37 -5.93 -3.33 5.28
C ALA A 37 -4.98 -2.17 5.64
N LYS A 38 -3.67 -2.40 5.56
CA LYS A 38 -2.65 -1.35 5.78
C LYS A 38 -2.80 -0.19 4.80
N LYS A 39 -2.99 -0.46 3.51
CA LYS A 39 -3.19 0.58 2.49
C LYS A 39 -4.47 1.38 2.74
N GLN A 40 -5.54 0.73 3.15
CA GLN A 40 -6.80 1.40 3.50
C GLN A 40 -6.62 2.30 4.72
N SER A 41 -5.97 1.80 5.78
CA SER A 41 -5.68 2.58 6.98
C SER A 41 -4.85 3.83 6.69
N LEU A 42 -3.86 3.76 5.77
CA LEU A 42 -3.09 4.93 5.34
C LEU A 42 -3.96 5.97 4.62
N GLU A 43 -4.91 5.52 3.80
CA GLU A 43 -5.85 6.40 3.09
C GLU A 43 -6.82 7.07 4.07
N ASP A 44 -7.39 6.32 5.00
CA ASP A 44 -8.30 6.85 6.01
C ASP A 44 -7.59 7.85 6.93
N ALA A 45 -6.38 7.52 7.38
CA ALA A 45 -5.54 8.45 8.13
C ALA A 45 -5.23 9.73 7.34
N ALA A 46 -5.01 9.60 6.02
CA ALA A 46 -4.78 10.77 5.18
C ALA A 46 -6.02 11.69 5.09
N ARG A 47 -7.23 11.13 4.98
CA ARG A 47 -8.48 11.92 5.00
C ARG A 47 -8.63 12.70 6.32
N VAL A 48 -8.35 12.05 7.45
CA VAL A 48 -8.42 12.68 8.78
C VAL A 48 -7.44 13.85 8.85
N ILE A 49 -6.17 13.63 8.52
CA ILE A 49 -5.14 14.67 8.56
C ILE A 49 -5.46 15.82 7.60
N PHE A 50 -5.86 15.53 6.36
CA PHE A 50 -6.18 16.59 5.40
C PHE A 50 -7.37 17.43 5.86
N ARG A 51 -8.38 16.80 6.48
CA ARG A 51 -9.50 17.51 7.11
C ARG A 51 -9.06 18.37 8.30
N GLU A 52 -8.24 17.83 9.19
CA GLU A 52 -7.71 18.57 10.36
C GLU A 52 -6.90 19.80 9.95
N HIS A 53 -6.16 19.71 8.85
CA HIS A 53 -5.34 20.79 8.32
C HIS A 53 -6.03 21.64 7.24
N ASN A 54 -7.34 21.46 7.02
CA ASN A 54 -8.12 22.18 5.98
C ASN A 54 -7.49 22.13 4.58
N ILE A 55 -6.87 20.99 4.22
CA ILE A 55 -6.25 20.79 2.91
C ILE A 55 -7.33 20.46 1.89
N SER A 56 -7.46 21.30 0.86
CA SER A 56 -8.33 21.01 -0.29
C SER A 56 -7.70 19.95 -1.18
N TYR A 57 -8.46 18.92 -1.57
CA TYR A 57 -7.96 17.89 -2.48
C TYR A 57 -9.05 17.29 -3.38
N GLN A 58 -8.62 16.74 -4.52
CA GLN A 58 -9.45 15.97 -5.45
C GLN A 58 -8.95 14.53 -5.52
N GLU A 59 -9.83 13.58 -5.21
CA GLU A 59 -9.51 12.15 -5.27
C GLU A 59 -9.54 11.63 -6.71
N ASN A 60 -8.44 11.06 -7.20
CA ASN A 60 -8.39 10.20 -8.37
C ASN A 60 -8.14 8.75 -7.94
N THR A 61 -8.20 7.80 -8.87
CA THR A 61 -8.11 6.35 -8.61
C THR A 61 -6.98 5.93 -7.67
N ASN A 62 -5.79 6.52 -7.81
CA ASN A 62 -4.61 6.16 -7.01
C ASN A 62 -3.89 7.36 -6.36
N SER A 63 -4.32 8.58 -6.67
CA SER A 63 -3.64 9.80 -6.24
C SER A 63 -4.64 10.91 -5.97
N TRP A 64 -4.29 11.78 -5.05
CA TRP A 64 -5.06 12.95 -4.69
C TRP A 64 -4.31 14.19 -5.15
N LEU A 65 -4.98 15.04 -5.92
CA LEU A 65 -4.46 16.35 -6.26
C LEU A 65 -4.83 17.31 -5.13
N CYS A 66 -3.87 17.62 -4.27
CA CYS A 66 -4.06 18.48 -3.10
C CYS A 66 -3.46 19.88 -3.32
N THR A 67 -4.09 20.88 -2.72
CA THR A 67 -3.63 22.27 -2.74
C THR A 67 -3.13 22.63 -1.34
N VAL A 68 -1.85 22.98 -1.24
CA VAL A 68 -1.17 23.41 0.00
C VAL A 68 -0.54 24.76 -0.30
N GLU A 69 -0.93 25.82 0.42
CA GLU A 69 -0.44 27.20 0.21
C GLU A 69 -0.51 27.64 -1.27
N GLY A 70 -1.62 27.37 -1.95
CA GLY A 70 -1.82 27.70 -3.37
C GLY A 70 -1.03 26.83 -4.36
N CYS A 71 -0.12 25.98 -3.89
CA CYS A 71 0.64 25.04 -4.71
C CYS A 71 -0.06 23.69 -4.81
N LYS A 72 -0.02 23.08 -6.00
CA LYS A 72 -0.67 21.78 -6.27
C LYS A 72 0.33 20.63 -6.20
N TYR A 73 -0.05 19.57 -5.48
CA TYR A 73 0.75 18.35 -5.31
C TYR A 73 -0.09 17.10 -5.57
N TYR A 74 0.49 16.13 -6.27
CA TYR A 74 -0.06 14.78 -6.32
C TYR A 74 0.43 14.00 -5.10
N TYR A 75 -0.49 13.50 -4.28
CA TYR A 75 -0.22 12.65 -3.12
C TYR A 75 -0.82 11.25 -3.34
N PHE A 76 -0.06 10.19 -3.05
CA PHE A 76 -0.48 8.80 -3.25
C PHE A 76 -0.63 8.11 -1.88
N PRO A 77 -1.79 8.21 -1.22
CA PRO A 77 -1.96 7.85 0.20
C PRO A 77 -1.52 6.42 0.52
N LYS A 78 -1.84 5.46 -0.35
CA LYS A 78 -1.51 4.04 -0.19
C LYS A 78 0.00 3.72 -0.23
N SER A 79 0.82 4.64 -0.73
CA SER A 79 2.27 4.44 -0.91
C SER A 79 3.14 5.53 -0.29
N GLY A 80 2.53 6.62 0.19
CA GLY A 80 3.25 7.78 0.71
C GLY A 80 4.05 8.56 -0.33
N LYS A 81 3.96 8.19 -1.62
CA LYS A 81 4.60 8.93 -2.71
C LYS A 81 3.93 10.28 -2.90
N TRP A 82 4.69 11.28 -3.32
CA TRP A 82 4.13 12.55 -3.74
C TRP A 82 5.03 13.29 -4.72
N ARG A 83 4.47 14.24 -5.46
CA ARG A 83 5.23 15.12 -6.36
C ARG A 83 4.52 16.46 -6.56
N PRO A 84 5.25 17.57 -6.74
CA PRO A 84 4.66 18.83 -7.19
C PRO A 84 4.04 18.68 -8.58
N GLN A 85 2.94 19.38 -8.84
CA GLN A 85 2.35 19.43 -10.18
C GLN A 85 3.36 20.00 -11.18
N GLY A 86 3.42 19.42 -12.38
CA GLY A 86 4.37 19.81 -13.42
C GLY A 86 5.81 19.33 -13.21
N LYS A 87 6.12 18.66 -12.09
CA LYS A 87 7.43 18.05 -11.84
C LYS A 87 7.36 16.52 -12.00
N THR A 88 8.46 15.94 -12.49
CA THR A 88 8.62 14.49 -12.68
C THR A 88 9.20 13.80 -11.45
N LYS A 89 9.99 14.52 -10.65
CA LYS A 89 10.63 13.98 -9.44
C LYS A 89 9.59 13.57 -8.40
N ILE A 90 9.66 12.31 -7.99
CA ILE A 90 8.83 11.71 -6.95
C ILE A 90 9.57 11.75 -5.61
N TYR A 91 8.87 12.15 -4.58
CA TYR A 91 9.30 12.16 -3.20
C TYR A 91 8.49 11.16 -2.37
N TYR A 92 8.97 10.86 -1.17
CA TYR A 92 8.38 9.88 -0.28
C TYR A 92 8.07 10.48 1.08
N SER A 93 6.97 10.04 1.66
CA SER A 93 6.52 10.36 3.00
C SER A 93 6.05 9.10 3.73
N ARG A 94 6.08 9.12 5.06
CA ARG A 94 5.58 8.02 5.91
C ARG A 94 4.06 8.03 6.10
N GLY A 95 3.36 9.03 5.55
CA GLY A 95 1.94 9.27 5.72
C GLY A 95 1.60 10.73 5.44
N ALA A 96 0.34 11.11 5.60
CA ALA A 96 -0.15 12.45 5.25
C ALA A 96 0.50 13.56 6.10
N ALA A 97 0.69 13.34 7.40
CA ALA A 97 1.33 14.32 8.28
C ALA A 97 2.80 14.60 7.88
N ASP A 98 3.58 13.55 7.62
CA ASP A 98 4.96 13.68 7.13
C ASP A 98 5.01 14.30 5.72
N PHE A 99 4.02 14.01 4.88
CA PHE A 99 3.86 14.67 3.58
C PHE A 99 3.68 16.18 3.74
N LEU A 100 2.72 16.63 4.57
CA LEU A 100 2.50 18.05 4.78
C LEU A 100 3.77 18.73 5.31
N GLY A 101 4.40 18.16 6.34
CA GLY A 101 5.65 18.71 6.89
C GLY A 101 6.78 18.82 5.85
N LYS A 102 6.88 17.85 4.93
CA LYS A 102 7.85 17.91 3.82
C LYS A 102 7.48 18.92 2.75
N VAL A 103 6.21 19.06 2.41
CA VAL A 103 5.74 20.07 1.46
C VAL A 103 6.03 21.47 1.99
N TRP A 104 5.74 21.73 3.27
CA TRP A 104 6.06 22.99 3.93
C TRP A 104 7.56 23.33 3.84
N ARG A 105 8.44 22.37 4.12
CA ARG A 105 9.88 22.55 3.99
C ARG A 105 10.33 22.76 2.54
N PHE A 106 9.75 22.00 1.61
CA PHE A 106 10.04 22.09 0.18
C PHE A 106 9.67 23.46 -0.38
N HIS A 107 8.54 24.03 0.06
CA HIS A 107 8.11 25.36 -0.33
C HIS A 107 9.09 26.43 0.17
N ASN A 108 9.46 26.39 1.45
CA ASN A 108 10.39 27.36 2.05
C ASN A 108 11.85 27.26 1.56
N SER A 109 12.20 26.18 0.85
CA SER A 109 13.55 25.97 0.30
C SER A 109 13.72 26.46 -1.15
N ASN A 110 12.64 26.89 -1.81
CA ASN A 110 12.67 27.52 -3.13
C ASN A 110 12.36 29.00 -3.02
#